data_AF-A0A2T7KTL6-F1
#
_entry.id   AF-A0A2T7KTL6-F1
#
_cell.length_a   1.000
_cell.length_b   1.000
_cell.length_c   1.000
_cell.angle_alpha   90.00
_cell.angle_beta   90.00
_cell.angle_gamma   90.00
#
_symmetry.space_group_name_H-M   'P 1'
#
loop_
_entity.id
_entity.type
_entity.pdbx_description
1 polymer ?
#
loop_
_entity_poly.entity_id
_entity_poly.type
_entity_poly.pdbx_seq_one_letter_code
_entity_poly.pdbx_strand_id
1 'polypeptide(L)'
;MNLFTGTRSKGGTATGARSRSVLRTLAVVSTALALAIPVTSATATPAAAPAAIPPGLSCHTGKHAIDEYTGFALCRNNGSQTQTFWVHLVCGWAPDVDGNRVTVRPGESDQSTAHCGKIGTGIGEIHVRP
;
A
#
# COMPACT_ATOMS: atom_id res chain seq x y z
N MET A 1 32.96 48.82 -25.67
CA MET A 1 33.39 48.77 -24.26
C MET A 1 33.88 47.35 -23.96
N ASN A 2 35.09 47.23 -23.41
CA ASN A 2 35.82 46.00 -23.09
C ASN A 2 35.36 45.39 -21.74
N LEU A 3 35.56 44.07 -21.55
CA LEU A 3 36.27 43.40 -20.43
C LEU A 3 35.86 41.90 -20.42
N PHE A 4 36.68 40.94 -20.88
CA PHE A 4 37.83 40.26 -20.24
C PHE A 4 37.51 39.39 -19.01
N THR A 5 37.67 38.06 -19.17
CA THR A 5 38.43 37.08 -18.33
C THR A 5 38.12 35.67 -18.87
N GLY A 6 39.03 34.86 -19.44
CA GLY A 6 40.26 34.26 -18.87
C GLY A 6 39.87 33.08 -17.96
N THR A 7 40.15 31.79 -18.23
CA THR A 7 41.45 31.09 -18.07
C THR A 7 41.42 29.68 -18.72
N ARG A 8 42.36 29.31 -19.59
CA ARG A 8 43.59 28.50 -19.35
C ARG A 8 43.46 26.97 -19.46
N SER A 9 43.90 26.46 -20.62
CA SER A 9 44.89 25.38 -20.87
C SER A 9 44.90 24.08 -20.05
N LYS A 10 44.77 22.94 -20.76
CA LYS A 10 45.88 21.96 -20.82
C LYS A 10 45.82 21.12 -22.10
N GLY A 11 46.85 21.28 -22.94
CA GLY A 11 47.09 20.42 -24.09
C GLY A 11 47.68 19.07 -23.69
N GLY A 12 47.47 18.09 -24.56
CA GLY A 12 48.15 16.80 -24.57
C GLY A 12 48.22 16.30 -26.02
N THR A 13 49.42 16.32 -26.58
CA THR A 13 49.82 16.03 -27.96
C THR A 13 50.06 14.54 -28.21
N ALA A 14 49.64 14.03 -29.38
CA ALA A 14 50.36 13.03 -30.20
C ALA A 14 49.58 12.87 -31.53
N THR A 15 50.02 13.42 -32.66
CA THR A 15 51.06 12.93 -33.60
C THR A 15 50.68 11.67 -34.37
N GLY A 16 50.62 11.79 -35.70
CA GLY A 16 50.71 10.68 -36.68
C GLY A 16 49.45 10.51 -37.54
N ALA A 17 49.35 11.08 -38.74
CA ALA A 17 49.97 10.70 -40.02
C ALA A 17 49.05 9.81 -40.91
N ARG A 18 48.63 10.42 -42.03
CA ARG A 18 48.42 9.88 -43.39
C ARG A 18 47.82 8.46 -43.57
N SER A 19 46.66 8.40 -44.24
CA SER A 19 46.48 7.90 -45.62
C SER A 19 45.23 7.05 -45.85
N ARG A 20 44.44 7.53 -46.82
CA ARG A 20 43.78 6.82 -47.93
C ARG A 20 42.89 5.61 -47.64
N SER A 21 41.67 5.74 -48.17
CA SER A 21 40.88 4.68 -48.82
C SER A 21 40.27 3.66 -47.83
N VAL A 22 39.03 3.21 -47.91
CA VAL A 22 38.06 3.10 -48.99
C VAL A 22 36.83 2.40 -48.34
N LEU A 23 35.64 2.51 -48.96
CA LEU A 23 34.40 1.75 -48.67
C LEU A 23 33.68 2.09 -47.35
N ARG A 24 32.54 2.80 -47.38
CA ARG A 24 31.19 2.26 -47.67
C ARG A 24 30.96 0.85 -47.13
N THR A 25 30.39 0.78 -45.93
CA THR A 25 29.35 -0.20 -45.61
C THR A 25 28.51 0.31 -44.44
N LEU A 26 27.26 0.65 -44.76
CA LEU A 26 26.17 0.84 -43.80
C LEU A 26 25.91 -0.50 -43.13
N ALA A 27 26.28 -0.65 -41.87
CA ALA A 27 25.77 -1.71 -41.01
C ALA A 27 24.79 -1.05 -40.03
N VAL A 28 23.50 -1.13 -40.35
CA VAL A 28 22.42 -0.80 -39.41
C VAL A 28 22.52 -1.81 -38.27
N VAL A 29 23.03 -1.37 -37.13
CA VAL A 29 22.99 -2.15 -35.90
C VAL A 29 21.58 -2.03 -35.36
N SER A 30 20.73 -3.00 -35.68
CA SER A 30 19.42 -3.16 -35.04
C SER A 30 19.65 -3.61 -33.60
N THR A 31 19.80 -2.67 -32.67
CA THR A 31 19.75 -2.96 -31.23
C THR A 31 18.31 -3.27 -30.84
N ALA A 32 17.94 -4.55 -30.92
CA ALA A 32 16.75 -5.06 -30.26
C ALA A 32 17.01 -5.00 -28.73
N LEU A 33 16.67 -3.87 -28.12
CA LEU A 33 16.62 -3.73 -26.67
C LEU A 33 15.42 -4.54 -26.19
N ALA A 34 15.62 -5.82 -25.88
CA ALA A 34 14.63 -6.61 -25.19
C ALA A 34 14.43 -6.00 -23.80
N LEU A 35 13.34 -5.25 -23.61
CA LEU A 35 12.94 -4.77 -22.29
C LEU A 35 12.68 -6.00 -21.42
N ALA A 36 13.60 -6.28 -20.50
CA ALA A 36 13.34 -7.18 -19.40
C ALA A 36 12.26 -6.54 -18.53
N ILE A 37 11.01 -6.96 -18.71
CA ILE A 37 9.91 -6.60 -17.83
C ILE A 37 10.18 -7.35 -16.51
N PRO A 38 10.49 -6.66 -15.39
CA PRO A 38 10.52 -7.34 -14.11
C PRO A 38 9.10 -7.83 -13.83
N VAL A 39 8.92 -9.16 -13.88
CA VAL A 39 7.71 -9.79 -13.38
C VAL A 39 7.76 -9.64 -11.87
N THR A 40 7.22 -8.53 -11.36
CA THR A 40 6.94 -8.38 -9.94
C THR A 40 5.90 -9.42 -9.59
N SER A 41 6.34 -10.51 -8.97
CA SER A 41 5.46 -11.48 -8.34
C SER A 41 4.64 -10.74 -7.29
N ALA A 42 3.35 -10.55 -7.58
CA ALA A 42 2.39 -10.07 -6.61
C ALA A 42 2.38 -11.07 -5.44
N THR A 43 3.03 -10.73 -4.34
CA THR A 43 2.88 -11.45 -3.09
C THR A 43 1.44 -11.23 -2.64
N ALA A 44 0.58 -12.21 -2.92
CA ALA A 44 -0.78 -12.26 -2.41
C ALA A 44 -0.70 -12.11 -0.89
N THR A 45 -1.19 -10.97 -0.40
CA THR A 45 -1.32 -10.72 1.02
C THR A 45 -2.31 -11.76 1.55
N PRO A 46 -1.94 -12.60 2.53
CA PRO A 46 -2.87 -13.58 3.06
C PRO A 46 -4.08 -12.83 3.61
N ALA A 47 -5.27 -13.12 3.06
CA ALA A 47 -6.52 -12.67 3.61
C ALA A 47 -6.57 -13.10 5.08
N ALA A 48 -6.66 -12.12 5.99
CA ALA A 48 -6.71 -12.40 7.41
C ALA A 48 -7.94 -13.27 7.68
N ALA A 49 -7.73 -14.50 8.17
CA ALA A 49 -8.81 -15.37 8.57
C ALA A 49 -9.73 -14.64 9.57
N PRO A 50 -11.06 -14.84 9.49
CA PRO A 50 -11.99 -14.15 10.37
C PRO A 50 -11.59 -14.39 11.82
N ALA A 51 -11.31 -13.29 12.52
CA ALA A 51 -10.97 -13.36 13.93
C ALA A 51 -12.19 -13.93 14.66
N ALA A 52 -12.03 -15.15 15.18
CA ALA A 52 -13.05 -15.78 15.99
C ALA A 52 -13.36 -14.84 17.16
N ILE A 53 -14.64 -14.53 17.35
CA ILE A 53 -15.07 -13.69 18.47
C ILE A 53 -14.57 -14.33 19.76
N PRO A 54 -13.84 -13.59 20.62
CA PRO A 54 -13.27 -14.14 21.85
C PRO A 54 -14.36 -14.76 22.72
N PRO A 55 -14.08 -15.90 23.40
CA PRO A 55 -15.06 -16.57 24.24
C PRO A 55 -15.57 -15.62 25.33
N GLY A 56 -16.90 -15.54 25.46
CA GLY A 56 -17.56 -14.62 26.39
C GLY A 56 -17.90 -13.25 25.82
N LEU A 57 -17.48 -12.92 24.59
CA LEU A 57 -17.94 -11.74 23.88
C LEU A 57 -18.99 -12.17 22.84
N SER A 58 -20.11 -11.46 22.77
CA SER A 58 -21.13 -11.67 21.74
C SER A 58 -21.25 -10.42 20.91
N CYS A 59 -20.85 -10.51 19.64
CA CYS A 59 -20.73 -9.35 18.77
C CYS A 59 -21.68 -9.44 17.57
N HIS A 60 -22.25 -8.29 17.24
CA HIS A 60 -22.97 -8.05 16.00
C HIS A 60 -22.21 -7.02 15.18
N THR A 61 -21.76 -7.44 14.00
CA THR A 61 -21.13 -6.55 13.02
C THR A 61 -22.12 -6.16 11.95
N GLY A 62 -21.94 -4.96 11.41
CA GLY A 62 -22.80 -4.46 10.36
C GLY A 62 -22.21 -3.23 9.68
N LYS A 63 -22.73 -2.95 8.49
CA LYS A 63 -22.48 -1.69 7.77
C LYS A 63 -23.58 -0.69 8.08
N HIS A 64 -23.25 0.59 8.00
CA HIS A 64 -24.23 1.65 8.17
C HIS A 64 -25.20 1.66 6.97
N ALA A 65 -26.51 1.76 7.23
CA ALA A 65 -27.54 1.57 6.19
C ALA A 65 -27.49 2.60 5.05
N ILE A 66 -26.87 3.75 5.28
CA ILE A 66 -26.78 4.88 4.35
C ILE A 66 -25.33 5.07 3.86
N ASP A 67 -24.36 4.42 4.52
CA ASP A 67 -22.94 4.62 4.26
C ASP A 67 -22.20 3.28 4.20
N GLU A 68 -21.91 2.86 2.98
CA GLU A 68 -21.20 1.63 2.64
C GLU A 68 -19.71 1.67 3.03
N TYR A 69 -19.20 2.81 3.50
CA TYR A 69 -17.84 2.99 4.00
C TYR A 69 -17.75 2.99 5.53
N THR A 70 -18.89 3.07 6.23
CA THR A 70 -18.92 3.04 7.70
C THR A 70 -19.37 1.68 8.20
N GLY A 71 -18.55 1.08 9.04
CA GLY A 71 -18.81 -0.23 9.65
C GLY A 71 -18.76 -0.13 11.16
N PHE A 72 -19.51 -1.00 11.83
CA PHE A 72 -19.56 -1.06 13.28
C PHE A 72 -19.51 -2.51 13.79
N ALA A 73 -19.03 -2.64 15.02
CA ALA A 73 -19.15 -3.84 15.83
C ALA A 73 -19.79 -3.47 17.18
N LEU A 74 -20.97 -4.01 17.43
CA LEU A 74 -21.67 -3.93 18.71
C LEU A 74 -21.37 -5.19 19.50
N CYS A 75 -20.60 -5.09 20.58
CA CYS A 75 -20.23 -6.26 21.37
C CYS A 75 -20.77 -6.16 22.80
N ARG A 76 -21.32 -7.27 23.28
CA ARG A 76 -21.72 -7.52 24.67
C ARG A 76 -20.68 -8.40 25.34
N ASN A 77 -20.24 -8.00 26.52
CA ASN A 77 -19.42 -8.86 27.37
C ASN A 77 -20.30 -9.74 28.26
N ASN A 78 -20.45 -11.00 27.87
CA ASN A 78 -21.14 -12.05 28.63
C ASN A 78 -20.18 -12.86 29.52
N GLY A 79 -18.88 -12.54 29.50
CA GLY A 79 -17.88 -13.14 30.36
C GLY A 79 -17.87 -12.55 31.77
N SER A 80 -16.92 -13.02 32.58
CA SER A 80 -16.72 -12.58 33.97
C SER A 80 -15.59 -11.57 34.16
N GLN A 81 -14.87 -11.23 33.09
CA GLN A 81 -13.76 -10.27 33.11
C GLN A 81 -14.01 -9.13 32.14
N THR A 82 -13.46 -7.95 32.43
CA THR A 82 -13.45 -6.81 31.51
C THR A 82 -12.69 -7.18 30.24
N GLN A 83 -13.26 -6.90 29.07
CA GLN A 83 -12.66 -7.19 27.78
C GLN A 83 -12.55 -5.91 26.95
N THR A 84 -11.52 -5.83 26.12
CA THR A 84 -11.40 -4.78 25.10
C THR A 84 -11.72 -5.38 23.75
N PHE A 85 -12.31 -4.59 22.85
CA PHE A 85 -12.50 -4.99 21.47
C PHE A 85 -12.44 -3.77 20.55
N TRP A 86 -12.19 -4.02 19.27
CA TRP A 86 -12.36 -3.03 18.21
C TRP A 86 -12.83 -3.69 16.92
N VAL A 87 -13.49 -2.91 16.08
CA VAL A 87 -13.84 -3.34 14.72
C VAL A 87 -12.63 -3.18 13.81
N HIS A 88 -12.40 -4.14 12.93
CA HIS A 88 -11.42 -4.07 11.86
C HIS A 88 -12.16 -4.20 10.53
N LEU A 89 -12.07 -3.16 9.70
CA LEU A 89 -12.74 -3.10 8.40
C LEU A 89 -11.75 -3.37 7.30
N VAL A 90 -12.11 -4.32 6.43
CA VAL A 90 -11.36 -4.59 5.20
C VAL A 90 -11.90 -3.69 4.10
N CYS A 91 -11.10 -2.74 3.65
CA CYS A 91 -11.56 -1.64 2.77
C CYS A 91 -11.27 -1.86 1.28
N GLY A 92 -11.06 -3.13 0.89
CA GLY A 92 -10.83 -3.54 -0.50
C GLY A 92 -9.54 -2.95 -1.07
N TRP A 93 -9.68 -1.93 -1.93
CA TRP A 93 -8.54 -1.21 -2.53
C TRP A 93 -7.97 -0.11 -1.62
N ALA A 94 -8.75 0.34 -0.64
CA ALA A 94 -8.26 1.28 0.36
C ALA A 94 -7.54 0.51 1.48
N PRO A 95 -6.63 1.17 2.22
CA PRO A 95 -6.03 0.59 3.41
C PRO A 95 -7.10 0.18 4.43
N ASP A 96 -6.93 -1.00 5.02
CA ASP A 96 -7.79 -1.49 6.09
C ASP A 96 -7.68 -0.57 7.31
N VAL A 97 -8.79 -0.45 8.05
CA VAL A 97 -8.87 0.46 9.20
C VAL A 97 -9.37 -0.26 10.43
N ASP A 98 -8.74 0.06 11.56
CA ASP A 98 -9.24 -0.32 12.87
C ASP A 98 -10.07 0.82 13.47
N GLY A 99 -11.12 0.44 14.18
CA GLY A 99 -11.97 1.36 14.93
C GLY A 99 -11.39 1.74 16.28
N ASN A 100 -12.19 2.50 17.02
CA ASN A 100 -11.90 2.79 18.42
C ASN A 100 -11.82 1.48 19.23
N ARG A 101 -10.82 1.38 20.10
CA ARG A 101 -10.76 0.31 21.10
C ARG A 101 -11.69 0.65 22.24
N VAL A 102 -12.53 -0.31 22.57
CA VAL A 102 -13.61 -0.14 23.53
C VAL A 102 -13.49 -1.19 24.61
N THR A 103 -13.46 -0.76 25.86
CA THR A 103 -13.32 -1.64 27.01
C THR A 103 -14.66 -1.77 27.72
N VAL A 104 -15.21 -2.98 27.72
CA VAL A 104 -16.53 -3.32 28.27
C VAL A 104 -16.41 -4.18 29.51
N ARG A 105 -17.11 -3.79 30.58
CA ARG A 105 -17.22 -4.60 31.79
C ARG A 105 -18.14 -5.80 31.59
N PRO A 106 -18.05 -6.84 32.44
CA PRO A 106 -19.02 -7.94 32.46
C PRO A 106 -20.46 -7.42 32.53
N GLY A 107 -21.31 -7.87 31.61
CA GLY A 107 -22.69 -7.40 31.54
C GLY A 107 -22.83 -5.97 31.00
N GLU A 108 -21.84 -5.43 30.28
CA GLU A 108 -21.97 -4.18 29.52
C GLU A 108 -21.87 -4.43 28.01
N SER A 109 -22.47 -3.53 27.23
CA SER A 109 -22.37 -3.50 25.77
C SER A 109 -21.80 -2.17 25.35
N ASP A 110 -21.02 -2.17 24.28
CA ASP A 110 -20.54 -0.94 23.68
C ASP A 110 -20.30 -1.15 22.18
N GLN A 111 -20.00 -0.07 21.47
CA GLN A 111 -19.85 -0.04 20.02
C GLN A 111 -18.47 0.46 19.60
N SER A 112 -17.81 -0.33 18.77
CA SER A 112 -16.64 0.12 18.01
C SER A 112 -17.05 0.47 16.58
N THR A 113 -16.63 1.63 16.08
CA THR A 113 -16.95 2.13 14.74
C THR A 113 -15.67 2.53 14.01
N ALA A 114 -15.62 2.25 12.72
CA ALA A 114 -14.55 2.68 11.83
C ALA A 114 -15.11 3.12 10.47
N HIS A 115 -14.30 3.86 9.72
CA HIS A 115 -14.69 4.37 8.40
C HIS A 115 -13.57 4.15 7.39
N CYS A 116 -13.89 3.42 6.33
CA CYS A 116 -12.99 3.21 5.20
C CYS A 116 -12.79 4.51 4.41
N GLY A 117 -11.59 4.69 3.84
CA GLY A 117 -11.34 5.81 2.94
C GLY A 117 -12.20 5.76 1.67
N LYS A 118 -12.64 6.93 1.18
CA LYS A 118 -13.49 7.07 -0.02
C LYS A 118 -12.84 6.60 -1.34
N ILE A 119 -11.56 6.27 -1.33
CA ILE A 119 -10.83 5.73 -2.49
C ILE A 119 -11.09 4.23 -2.71
N GLY A 120 -11.72 3.54 -1.76
CA GLY A 120 -12.04 2.11 -1.85
C GLY A 120 -13.39 1.83 -2.49
N THR A 121 -13.67 0.54 -2.66
CA THR A 121 -14.96 0.01 -3.15
C THR A 121 -16.03 -0.11 -2.05
N GLY A 122 -15.75 0.39 -0.85
CA GLY A 122 -16.55 0.19 0.35
C GLY A 122 -15.96 -0.90 1.26
N ILE A 123 -16.73 -1.32 2.26
CA ILE A 123 -16.35 -2.37 3.21
C ILE A 123 -16.58 -3.74 2.57
N GLY A 124 -15.52 -4.51 2.40
CA GLY A 124 -15.59 -5.90 1.94
C GLY A 124 -15.93 -6.87 3.08
N GLU A 125 -15.25 -6.71 4.21
CA GLU A 125 -15.44 -7.57 5.39
C GLU A 125 -15.34 -6.76 6.68
N ILE A 126 -16.02 -7.25 7.73
CA ILE A 126 -16.01 -6.66 9.07
C ILE A 126 -15.62 -7.74 10.07
N HIS A 127 -14.49 -7.50 10.73
CA HIS A 127 -13.95 -8.39 11.75
C HIS A 127 -13.98 -7.71 13.11
N VAL A 128 -14.10 -8.50 14.18
CA VAL A 128 -13.94 -8.01 15.54
C VAL A 128 -12.64 -8.55 16.11
N ARG A 129 -11.83 -7.66 16.68
CA ARG A 129 -10.57 -8.00 17.35
C ARG A 129 -10.71 -7.77 18.86
N PRO A 130 -10.21 -8.68 19.70
CA PRO A 130 -10.01 -8.46 21.14
C PRO A 130 -8.77 -7.61 21.46
#